data_AF-A0A8S3WPM4-F1
#
_entry.id   AF-A0A8S3WPM4-F1
#
_cell.length_a   1.000
_cell.length_b   1.000
_cell.length_c   1.000
_cell.angle_alpha   90.00
_cell.angle_beta   90.00
_cell.angle_gamma   90.00
#
_symmetry.space_group_name_H-M   'P 1'
#
loop_
_entity.id
_entity.type
_entity.pdbx_description
1 polymer ?
#
loop_
_entity_poly.entity_id
_entity_poly.type
_entity_poly.pdbx_seq_one_letter_code
_entity_poly.pdbx_strand_id
1 'polypeptide(L)'
;MASDILNRRRRELNSDDIQYDQNIFDEALFELNKVLQLLSGKSIKDFGLPTPANTTNSDLTNSAEYTRETSYDQTRLLQNIAQDEPRLNIDQKKVFTALLSTIDNNEGKLFFLDAPGGTEKTFLINLLLKKVR
;
A
#
# COMPACT_ATOMS: atom_id res chain seq x y z
N MET A 1 -6.50 -21.00 14.95
CA MET A 1 -5.29 -20.14 14.94
C MET A 1 -4.34 -20.48 16.08
N ALA A 2 -4.61 -20.11 17.35
CA ALA A 2 -3.68 -20.39 18.46
C ALA A 2 -3.39 -21.89 18.67
N SER A 3 -4.41 -22.75 18.57
CA SER A 3 -4.24 -24.20 18.64
C SER A 3 -3.42 -24.76 17.48
N ASP A 4 -3.56 -24.20 16.28
CA ASP A 4 -2.78 -24.60 15.11
C ASP A 4 -1.29 -24.24 15.28
N ILE A 5 -1.02 -23.05 15.84
CA ILE A 5 0.33 -22.58 16.17
C ILE A 5 0.97 -23.48 17.25
N LEU A 6 0.22 -23.82 18.31
CA LEU A 6 0.68 -24.75 19.34
C LEU A 6 1.07 -26.11 18.73
N ASN A 7 0.18 -26.69 17.93
CA ASN A 7 0.43 -27.98 17.28
C ASN A 7 1.60 -27.91 16.29
N ARG A 8 1.79 -26.77 15.60
CA ARG A 8 2.94 -26.55 14.73
C ARG A 8 4.25 -26.52 15.53
N ARG A 9 4.32 -25.77 16.64
CA ARG A 9 5.52 -25.73 17.51
C ARG A 9 5.87 -27.09 18.12
N ARG A 10 4.88 -27.85 18.58
CA ARG A 10 5.11 -29.22 19.10
C ARG A 10 5.79 -30.12 18.07
N ARG A 11 5.36 -30.04 16.80
CA ARG A 11 5.97 -30.76 15.69
C ARG A 11 7.38 -30.26 15.34
N GLU A 12 7.60 -28.95 15.33
CA GLU A 12 8.90 -28.36 15.01
C GLU A 12 9.97 -28.69 16.06
N LEU A 13 9.58 -28.75 17.34
CA LEU A 13 10.49 -29.00 18.46
C LEU A 13 10.49 -30.47 18.93
N ASN A 14 9.69 -31.34 18.31
CA ASN A 14 9.46 -32.73 18.72
C ASN A 14 9.18 -32.87 20.23
N SER A 15 8.35 -31.98 20.77
CA SER A 15 8.04 -31.92 22.20
C SER A 15 6.55 -31.68 22.42
N ASP A 16 5.88 -32.64 23.04
CA ASP A 16 4.46 -32.53 23.40
C ASP A 16 4.22 -31.73 24.69
N ASP A 17 5.28 -31.48 25.46
CA ASP A 17 5.21 -30.76 26.73
C ASP A 17 4.93 -29.27 26.56
N ILE A 18 5.12 -28.73 25.34
CA ILE A 18 4.83 -27.33 25.04
C ILE A 18 3.36 -27.05 25.32
N GLN A 19 3.10 -26.05 26.17
CA GLN A 19 1.77 -25.55 26.50
C GLN A 19 1.53 -24.19 25.84
N TYR A 20 0.31 -23.67 25.98
CA TYR A 20 0.02 -22.30 25.60
C TYR A 20 0.88 -21.32 26.40
N ASP A 21 1.47 -20.36 25.70
CA ASP A 21 2.18 -19.23 26.26
C ASP A 21 1.74 -17.93 25.57
N GLN A 22 2.19 -16.79 26.09
CA GLN A 22 1.86 -15.49 25.52
C GLN A 22 2.33 -15.38 24.06
N ASN A 23 3.46 -15.99 23.70
CA ASN A 23 3.99 -15.93 22.34
C ASN A 23 3.06 -16.61 21.33
N ILE A 24 2.39 -17.70 21.70
CA ILE A 24 1.40 -18.38 20.85
C ILE A 24 0.17 -17.49 20.63
N PHE A 25 -0.30 -16.80 21.67
CA PHE A 25 -1.43 -15.88 21.54
C PHE A 25 -1.09 -14.63 20.73
N ASP A 26 0.08 -14.05 20.96
CA ASP A 26 0.61 -12.91 20.21
C ASP A 26 0.76 -13.24 18.72
N GLU A 27 1.28 -14.43 18.40
CA GLU A 27 1.38 -14.90 17.03
C GLU A 27 -0.01 -15.12 16.40
N ALA A 28 -0.97 -15.67 17.15
CA ALA A 28 -2.33 -15.83 16.67
C ALA A 28 -3.01 -14.48 16.36
N LEU A 29 -2.80 -13.49 17.23
CA LEU A 29 -3.30 -12.12 17.03
C LEU A 29 -2.65 -11.44 15.82
N PHE A 30 -1.36 -11.69 15.58
CA PHE A 30 -0.65 -11.19 14.41
C PHE A 30 -1.20 -11.78 13.11
N GLU A 31 -1.41 -13.10 13.04
CA GLU A 31 -2.03 -13.75 11.89
C GLU A 31 -3.47 -13.28 11.65
N LEU A 32 -4.25 -13.11 12.73
CA LEU A 32 -5.58 -12.53 12.64
C LEU A 32 -5.55 -11.11 12.06
N ASN A 33 -4.59 -10.29 12.47
CA ASN A 33 -4.42 -8.93 11.94
C ASN A 33 -4.19 -8.92 10.43
N LYS A 34 -3.36 -9.83 9.91
CA LYS A 34 -3.14 -9.96 8.46
C LYS A 34 -4.44 -10.26 7.72
N VAL A 35 -5.26 -11.17 8.26
CA VAL A 35 -6.56 -11.54 7.67
C VAL A 35 -7.53 -10.35 7.69
N LEU A 36 -7.60 -9.60 8.80
CA LEU A 36 -8.49 -8.44 8.91
C LEU A 36 -8.07 -7.31 7.97
N GLN A 37 -6.77 -7.04 7.86
CA GLN A 37 -6.26 -6.08 6.90
C GLN A 37 -6.58 -6.48 5.46
N LEU A 38 -6.44 -7.76 5.12
CA LEU A 38 -6.75 -8.25 3.78
C LEU A 38 -8.24 -8.13 3.45
N LEU A 39 -9.13 -8.45 4.40
CA LEU A 39 -10.58 -8.47 4.14
C LEU A 39 -11.24 -7.10 4.26
N SER A 40 -10.68 -6.19 5.05
CA SER A 40 -11.36 -4.95 5.44
C SER A 40 -10.49 -3.69 5.42
N GLY A 41 -9.17 -3.83 5.23
CA GLY A 41 -8.22 -2.72 5.37
C GLY A 41 -8.06 -2.22 6.81
N LYS A 42 -8.72 -2.84 7.80
CA LYS A 42 -8.69 -2.46 9.21
C LYS A 42 -7.74 -3.35 10.01
N SER A 43 -7.20 -2.79 11.08
CA SER A 43 -6.31 -3.48 12.02
C SER A 43 -7.10 -4.12 13.17
N ILE A 44 -6.48 -5.04 13.91
CA ILE A 44 -7.07 -5.63 15.14
C ILE A 44 -7.46 -4.59 16.19
N LYS A 45 -6.79 -3.43 16.22
CA LYS A 45 -7.10 -2.33 17.14
C LYS A 45 -8.48 -1.73 16.87
N ASP A 46 -8.87 -1.66 15.60
CA ASP A 46 -10.17 -1.12 15.17
C ASP A 46 -11.35 -2.00 15.63
N PHE A 47 -11.06 -3.24 16.03
CA PHE A 47 -12.02 -4.18 16.61
C PHE A 47 -11.88 -4.32 18.14
N GLY A 48 -11.05 -3.50 18.79
CA GLY A 48 -10.85 -3.52 20.25
C GLY A 48 -10.06 -4.72 20.77
N LEU A 49 -9.33 -5.42 19.90
CA LEU A 49 -8.50 -6.57 20.30
C LEU A 49 -7.12 -6.14 20.81
N PRO A 50 -6.51 -6.93 21.71
CA PRO A 50 -5.17 -6.64 22.22
C PRO A 50 -4.12 -6.74 21.12
N THR A 51 -3.10 -5.89 21.18
CA THR A 51 -1.96 -5.95 20.26
C THR A 51 -0.90 -6.94 20.73
N PRO A 52 -0.29 -7.73 19.82
CA PRO A 52 0.85 -8.57 20.14
C PRO A 52 2.01 -7.73 20.72
N ALA A 53 2.66 -8.21 21.78
CA ALA A 53 3.61 -7.42 22.57
C ALA A 53 4.83 -6.93 21.78
N ASN A 54 5.22 -7.64 20.71
CA ASN A 54 6.40 -7.35 19.90
C ASN A 54 6.06 -6.76 18.51
N THR A 55 4.87 -6.18 18.32
CA THR A 55 4.48 -5.60 17.03
C THR A 55 4.57 -4.08 17.02
N THR A 56 5.18 -3.53 15.98
CA THR A 56 5.15 -2.09 15.73
C THR A 56 3.82 -1.70 15.10
N ASN A 57 3.42 -0.42 15.20
CA ASN A 57 2.22 0.06 14.51
C ASN A 57 2.28 -0.22 13.00
N SER A 58 3.46 -0.10 12.38
CA SER A 58 3.64 -0.44 10.96
C SER A 58 3.31 -1.90 10.64
N ASP A 59 3.65 -2.84 11.52
CA ASP A 59 3.31 -4.26 11.35
C ASP A 59 1.80 -4.51 11.42
N LEU A 60 1.08 -3.61 12.10
CA LEU A 60 -0.37 -3.70 12.33
C LEU A 60 -1.22 -2.86 11.38
N THR A 61 -0.62 -1.97 10.58
CA THR A 61 -1.36 -1.09 9.65
C THR A 61 -0.97 -1.28 8.19
N ASN A 62 0.24 -1.74 7.89
CA ASN A 62 0.68 -1.92 6.51
C ASN A 62 0.16 -3.25 5.97
N SER A 63 -0.93 -3.20 5.20
CA SER A 63 -1.39 -4.39 4.49
C SER A 63 -0.36 -4.84 3.45
N ALA A 64 -0.36 -6.14 3.16
CA ALA A 64 0.45 -6.69 2.07
C ALA A 64 0.09 -6.03 0.72
N GLU A 65 -1.15 -5.60 0.54
CA GLU A 65 -1.61 -4.85 -0.64
C GLU A 65 -1.03 -3.45 -0.69
N TYR A 66 -1.07 -2.69 0.41
CA TYR A 66 -0.42 -1.38 0.50
C TYR A 66 1.08 -1.48 0.17
N THR A 67 1.74 -2.51 0.71
CA THR A 67 3.16 -2.76 0.40
C THR A 67 3.35 -3.09 -1.08
N ARG A 68 2.50 -3.92 -1.69
CA ARG A 68 2.57 -4.23 -3.14
C ARG A 68 2.34 -3.00 -4.02
N GLU A 69 1.41 -2.12 -3.63
CA GLU A 69 1.10 -0.90 -4.38
C GLU A 69 2.19 0.17 -4.24
N THR A 70 2.88 0.21 -3.10
CA THR A 70 3.96 1.18 -2.83
C THR A 70 5.36 0.65 -3.12
N SER A 71 5.55 -0.66 -3.32
CA SER A 71 6.84 -1.28 -3.65
C SER A 71 7.18 -1.15 -5.14
N TYR A 72 7.27 0.08 -5.65
CA TYR A 72 7.72 0.35 -7.00
C TYR A 72 9.19 0.76 -7.04
N ASP A 73 9.86 0.49 -8.16
CA ASP A 73 11.22 0.95 -8.40
C ASP A 73 11.22 2.47 -8.62
N GLN A 74 11.60 3.22 -7.58
CA GLN A 74 11.68 4.67 -7.61
C GLN A 74 12.65 5.19 -8.69
N THR A 75 13.76 4.48 -8.92
CA THR A 75 14.76 4.88 -9.92
C THR A 75 14.16 4.78 -11.31
N ARG A 76 13.52 3.65 -11.62
CA ARG A 76 12.83 3.45 -12.89
C ARG A 76 11.66 4.42 -13.06
N LEU A 77 10.93 4.73 -11.99
CA LEU A 77 9.85 5.73 -12.02
C LEU A 77 10.38 7.10 -12.44
N LEU A 78 11.43 7.60 -11.78
CA LEU A 78 12.03 8.90 -12.09
C LEU A 78 12.61 8.95 -13.50
N GLN A 79 13.25 7.86 -13.96
CA GLN A 79 13.72 7.75 -15.34
C GLN A 79 12.57 7.85 -16.34
N ASN A 80 11.46 7.13 -16.10
CA ASN A 80 10.30 7.21 -16.99
C ASN A 80 9.73 8.63 -17.04
N ILE A 81 9.63 9.33 -15.91
CA ILE A 81 9.16 10.72 -15.87
C ILE A 81 10.08 11.61 -16.69
N ALA A 82 11.40 11.49 -16.51
CA ALA A 82 12.38 12.30 -17.23
C ALA A 82 12.36 12.08 -18.76
N GLN A 83 11.97 10.89 -19.21
CA GLN A 83 11.82 10.57 -20.64
C GLN A 83 10.45 10.97 -21.21
N ASP A 84 9.39 10.83 -20.42
CA ASP A 84 8.01 11.07 -20.86
C ASP A 84 7.64 12.57 -20.80
N GLU A 85 8.12 13.32 -19.81
CA GLU A 85 7.78 14.75 -19.63
C GLU A 85 8.16 15.62 -20.85
N PRO A 86 9.33 15.44 -21.51
CA PRO A 86 9.67 16.17 -22.73
C PRO A 86 8.82 15.81 -23.96
N ARG A 87 8.11 14.67 -23.95
CA ARG A 87 7.28 14.22 -25.07
C ARG A 87 5.89 14.85 -25.08
N LEU A 88 5.52 15.57 -24.01
CA LEU A 88 4.26 16.29 -23.94
C LEU A 88 4.18 17.33 -25.05
N ASN A 89 3.07 17.31 -25.80
CA ASN A 89 2.77 18.41 -26.71
C ASN A 89 2.36 19.67 -25.93
N ILE A 90 2.20 20.79 -26.64
CA ILE A 90 1.95 22.11 -26.03
C ILE A 90 0.69 22.10 -25.15
N ASP A 91 -0.39 21.46 -25.58
CA ASP A 91 -1.66 21.46 -24.84
C ASP A 91 -1.64 20.50 -23.65
N GLN A 92 -1.07 19.30 -23.83
CA GLN A 92 -0.85 18.37 -22.74
C GLN A 92 0.06 18.99 -21.66
N LYS A 93 1.10 19.74 -22.05
CA LYS A 93 2.00 20.43 -21.13
C LYS A 93 1.29 21.51 -20.32
N LYS A 94 0.38 22.28 -20.93
CA LYS A 94 -0.44 23.26 -20.20
C LYS A 94 -1.29 22.57 -19.12
N VAL A 95 -1.98 21.48 -19.48
CA VAL A 95 -2.78 20.71 -18.53
C VAL A 95 -1.91 20.14 -17.41
N PHE A 96 -0.78 19.53 -17.78
CA PHE A 96 0.17 18.94 -16.84
C PHE A 96 0.66 19.94 -15.80
N THR A 97 1.15 21.10 -16.25
CA THR A 97 1.66 22.16 -15.36
C THR A 97 0.55 22.74 -14.47
N ALA A 98 -0.65 22.97 -15.03
CA ALA A 98 -1.77 23.51 -14.26
C ALA A 98 -2.22 22.53 -13.15
N LEU A 99 -2.27 21.24 -13.44
CA LEU A 99 -2.62 20.23 -12.44
C LEU A 99 -1.56 20.16 -11.33
N LEU A 100 -0.28 20.08 -11.70
CA LEU A 100 0.80 20.03 -10.71
C LEU A 100 0.81 21.26 -9.81
N SER A 101 0.64 22.47 -10.37
CA SER A 101 0.60 23.68 -9.54
C SER A 101 -0.56 23.65 -8.54
N THR A 102 -1.72 23.12 -8.92
CA THR A 102 -2.85 23.01 -7.98
C THR A 102 -2.63 21.97 -6.87
N ILE A 103 -1.84 20.93 -7.14
CA ILE A 103 -1.45 19.94 -6.15
C ILE A 103 -0.43 20.55 -5.19
N ASP A 104 0.61 21.21 -5.73
CA ASP A 104 1.65 21.89 -4.95
C ASP A 104 1.07 22.97 -4.04
N ASN A 105 0.03 23.67 -4.50
CA ASN A 105 -0.67 24.70 -3.73
C ASN A 105 -1.81 24.14 -2.85
N ASN A 106 -2.05 22.83 -2.87
CA ASN A 106 -3.10 22.15 -2.10
C ASN A 106 -4.52 22.75 -2.29
N GLU A 107 -4.86 23.11 -3.53
CA GLU A 107 -6.07 23.90 -3.85
C GLU A 107 -7.35 23.06 -3.98
N GLY A 108 -7.27 21.71 -3.89
CA GLY A 108 -8.43 20.83 -3.84
C GLY A 108 -9.41 20.98 -5.03
N LYS A 109 -8.90 20.98 -6.26
CA LYS A 109 -9.68 21.22 -7.49
C LYS A 109 -10.07 19.94 -8.22
N LEU A 110 -11.19 19.99 -8.95
CA LEU A 110 -11.64 18.95 -9.87
C LEU A 110 -11.40 19.37 -11.32
N PHE A 111 -10.81 18.47 -12.11
CA PHE A 111 -10.50 18.69 -13.53
C PHE A 111 -11.20 17.65 -14.41
N PHE A 112 -11.66 18.10 -15.58
CA PHE A 112 -12.17 17.23 -16.63
C PHE A 112 -11.23 17.30 -17.82
N LEU A 113 -10.70 16.15 -18.24
CA LEU A 113 -9.87 16.04 -19.44
C LEU A 113 -10.73 15.59 -20.61
N ASP A 114 -11.23 16.55 -21.39
CA ASP A 114 -11.95 16.28 -22.64
C ASP A 114 -10.99 16.42 -23.83
N ALA A 115 -10.89 15.35 -24.63
CA ALA A 115 -10.15 15.39 -25.87
C ALA A 115 -10.64 14.31 -26.84
N PRO A 116 -10.51 14.51 -28.17
CA PRO A 116 -10.84 13.50 -29.17
C PRO A 116 -10.08 12.18 -29.00
N GLY A 117 -10.57 11.10 -29.62
CA GLY A 117 -9.81 9.84 -29.72
C GLY A 117 -8.44 10.06 -30.39
N GLY A 118 -7.42 9.32 -29.95
CA GLY A 118 -6.07 9.42 -30.53
C GLY A 118 -5.18 10.56 -30.01
N THR A 119 -5.65 11.40 -29.09
CA THR A 119 -4.87 12.52 -28.49
C THR A 119 -3.98 12.11 -27.32
N GLU A 120 -3.74 10.80 -27.17
CA GLU A 120 -2.89 10.24 -26.11
C GLU A 120 -3.27 10.68 -24.68
N LYS A 121 -4.56 10.91 -24.39
CA LYS A 121 -5.04 11.22 -23.01
C LYS A 121 -4.49 10.26 -21.96
N THR A 122 -4.43 8.97 -22.29
CA THR A 122 -3.88 7.92 -21.43
C THR A 122 -2.41 8.18 -21.09
N PHE A 123 -1.61 8.67 -22.04
CA PHE A 123 -0.21 9.03 -21.80
C PHE A 123 -0.11 10.16 -20.76
N LEU A 124 -0.88 11.23 -20.93
CA LEU A 124 -0.90 12.36 -20.00
C LEU A 124 -1.33 11.94 -18.59
N ILE A 125 -2.42 11.16 -18.47
CA ILE A 125 -2.92 10.67 -17.17
C ILE A 125 -1.86 9.79 -16.50
N ASN A 126 -1.24 8.87 -17.24
CA ASN A 126 -0.20 8.01 -16.69
C ASN A 126 1.01 8.80 -16.20
N LEU A 127 1.44 9.84 -16.94
CA LEU A 127 2.54 10.69 -16.51
C LEU A 127 2.19 11.48 -15.24
N LEU A 128 0.98 12.02 -15.14
CA LEU A 128 0.48 12.68 -13.92
C LEU A 128 0.50 11.74 -12.73
N LEU A 129 -0.03 10.52 -12.88
CA LEU A 129 -0.03 9.51 -11.82
C LEU A 129 1.38 9.11 -11.39
N LYS A 130 2.35 9.07 -12.32
CA LYS A 130 3.75 8.85 -11.98
C LYS A 130 4.35 10.02 -11.19
N LYS A 131 3.98 11.26 -11.52
CA LYS A 131 4.54 12.48 -10.93
C LYS A 131 3.99 12.79 -9.53
N VAL A 132 2.73 12.45 -9.27
CA VAL A 132 2.03 12.73 -8.00
C VAL A 132 2.22 11.61 -6.96
N ARG A 133 2.73 10.46 -7.38
CA ARG A 133 3.00 9.31 -6.52
C ARG A 133 4.07 9.54 -5.47
#